data_AF-A0A6C0IJ69-F1
#
_entry.id   AF-A0A6C0IJ69-F1
#
_cell.length_a   1.000
_cell.length_b   1.000
_cell.length_c   1.000
_cell.angle_alpha   90.00
_cell.angle_beta   90.00
_cell.angle_gamma   90.00
#
_symmetry.space_group_name_H-M   'P 1'
#
loop_
_entity.id
_entity.type
_entity.pdbx_description
1 polymer ?
#
loop_
_entity_poly.entity_id
_entity_poly.type
_entity_poly.pdbx_seq_one_letter_code
_entity_poly.pdbx_strand_id
1 'polypeptide(L)'
;MSIYTTLFKFVLCTVSKYKIDESHGLSHSMNVLHNAYNIYSSELEQSPYLEEQQKIIYSSAILHDMCDNKYMDVDTGLQEINAVLTTHLSQEETNIIKNIINTMSYSKVKKQGYPSLGNYQKAYHIVREADLLAAYDFDRCMIYHMNRNDTNVHEAFYNAESLFQERILRHYEDDLLITDYSQTQHTLLASSARIRIRNWRNILRI
;
A
#
# COMPACT_ATOMS: atom_id res chain seq x y z
N MET A 1 14.59 -16.87 13.12
CA MET A 1 13.21 -16.48 12.71
C MET A 1 13.32 -15.83 11.34
N SER A 2 12.46 -16.15 10.38
CA SER A 2 12.49 -15.49 9.06
C SER A 2 12.24 -14.00 9.22
N ILE A 3 12.86 -13.18 8.37
CA ILE A 3 12.65 -11.72 8.35
C ILE A 3 11.15 -11.39 8.27
N TYR A 4 10.38 -12.06 7.41
CA TYR A 4 8.95 -11.79 7.24
C TYR A 4 8.14 -12.11 8.51
N THR A 5 8.50 -13.17 9.24
CA THR A 5 7.88 -13.45 10.54
C THR A 5 8.15 -12.32 11.54
N THR A 6 9.37 -11.79 11.57
CA THR A 6 9.72 -10.64 12.41
C THR A 6 8.92 -9.39 11.98
N LEU A 7 8.82 -9.12 10.68
CA LEU A 7 8.10 -7.95 10.17
C LEU A 7 6.59 -8.01 10.45
N PHE A 8 5.95 -9.16 10.27
CA PHE A 8 4.52 -9.29 10.61
C PHE A 8 4.25 -9.20 12.12
N LYS A 9 5.18 -9.67 12.96
CA LYS A 9 5.11 -9.42 14.40
C LYS A 9 5.24 -7.94 14.72
N PHE A 10 6.15 -7.24 14.04
CA PHE A 10 6.28 -5.79 14.16
C PHE A 10 4.99 -5.09 13.76
N VAL A 11 4.38 -5.43 12.61
CA VAL A 11 3.08 -4.89 12.18
C VAL A 11 2.01 -5.10 13.25
N LEU A 12 1.87 -6.31 13.78
CA LEU A 12 0.91 -6.61 14.86
C LEU A 12 1.14 -5.73 16.11
N CYS A 13 2.39 -5.57 16.52
CA CYS A 13 2.75 -4.73 17.67
C CYS A 13 2.45 -3.26 17.39
N THR A 14 2.79 -2.75 16.22
CA THR A 14 2.57 -1.35 15.80
C THR A 14 1.09 -1.03 15.70
N VAL A 15 0.30 -1.89 15.05
CA VAL A 15 -1.16 -1.76 14.95
C VAL A 15 -1.79 -1.67 16.33
N SER A 16 -1.38 -2.55 17.26
CA SER A 16 -1.86 -2.52 18.65
C SER A 16 -1.42 -1.27 19.40
N LYS A 17 -0.14 -0.90 19.30
CA LYS A 17 0.47 0.25 20.00
C LYS A 17 -0.16 1.58 19.60
N TYR A 18 -0.36 1.80 18.30
CA TYR A 18 -0.87 3.07 17.76
C TYR A 18 -2.37 3.04 17.44
N LYS A 19 -3.06 1.94 17.77
CA LYS A 19 -4.49 1.75 17.51
C LYS A 19 -4.84 2.01 16.03
N ILE A 20 -4.02 1.47 15.14
CA ILE A 20 -4.28 1.54 13.70
C ILE A 20 -5.53 0.70 13.42
N ASP A 21 -6.53 1.31 12.77
CA ASP A 21 -7.78 0.62 12.46
C ASP A 21 -7.59 -0.42 11.35
N GLU A 22 -8.60 -1.26 11.13
CA GLU A 22 -8.52 -2.39 10.21
C GLU A 22 -8.26 -1.97 8.75
N SER A 23 -8.51 -0.71 8.37
CA SER A 23 -8.28 -0.23 7.02
C SER A 23 -6.80 -0.07 6.65
N HIS A 24 -5.91 0.07 7.64
CA HIS A 24 -4.45 0.19 7.46
C HIS A 24 -3.68 -0.86 8.31
N GLY A 25 -4.40 -1.84 8.86
CA GLY A 25 -3.84 -2.86 9.75
C GLY A 25 -3.17 -4.03 9.02
N LEU A 26 -3.09 -5.17 9.72
CA LEU A 26 -2.40 -6.38 9.24
C LEU A 26 -2.94 -6.89 7.89
N SER A 27 -4.26 -6.89 7.70
CA SER A 27 -4.87 -7.41 6.46
C SER A 27 -4.44 -6.61 5.23
N HIS A 28 -4.36 -5.28 5.36
CA HIS A 28 -3.85 -4.43 4.27
C HIS A 28 -2.38 -4.74 3.96
N SER A 29 -1.53 -4.86 4.99
CA SER A 29 -0.12 -5.24 4.80
C SER A 29 0.04 -6.58 4.06
N MET A 30 -0.84 -7.55 4.34
CA MET A 30 -0.88 -8.84 3.62
C MET A 30 -1.31 -8.68 2.16
N ASN A 31 -2.38 -7.91 1.90
CA ASN A 31 -2.87 -7.66 0.54
C ASN A 31 -1.80 -6.97 -0.33
N VAL A 32 -1.11 -5.96 0.22
CA VAL A 32 -0.01 -5.29 -0.48
C VAL A 32 1.15 -6.24 -0.75
N LEU A 33 1.53 -7.09 0.21
CA LEU A 33 2.55 -8.12 -0.04
C LEU A 33 2.15 -9.09 -1.16
N HIS A 34 0.89 -9.53 -1.19
CA HIS A 34 0.39 -10.42 -2.24
C HIS A 34 0.43 -9.75 -3.62
N ASN A 35 -0.01 -8.49 -3.72
CA ASN A 35 0.09 -7.74 -4.96
C ASN A 35 1.55 -7.54 -5.38
N ALA A 36 2.43 -7.20 -4.43
CA ALA A 36 3.86 -7.01 -4.69
C ALA A 36 4.51 -8.31 -5.18
N TYR A 37 4.16 -9.47 -4.60
CA TYR A 37 4.60 -10.78 -5.06
C TYR A 37 4.18 -11.05 -6.52
N ASN A 38 2.93 -10.75 -6.87
CA ASN A 38 2.44 -11.02 -8.21
C ASN A 38 3.10 -10.12 -9.26
N ILE A 39 3.22 -8.81 -8.96
CA ILE A 39 3.91 -7.85 -9.85
C ILE A 39 5.40 -8.23 -9.96
N TYR A 40 6.06 -8.51 -8.85
CA TYR A 40 7.46 -8.98 -8.85
C TYR A 40 7.63 -10.23 -9.73
N SER A 41 6.73 -11.21 -9.61
CA SER A 41 6.81 -12.46 -10.37
C SER A 41 6.65 -12.22 -11.86
N SER A 42 5.74 -11.33 -12.29
CA SER A 42 5.59 -10.98 -13.71
C SER A 42 6.78 -10.19 -14.25
N GLU A 43 7.40 -9.35 -13.42
CA GLU A 43 8.54 -8.53 -13.82
C GLU A 43 9.86 -9.31 -13.84
N LEU A 44 9.97 -10.39 -13.08
CA LEU A 44 11.22 -11.13 -12.90
C LEU A 44 11.76 -11.73 -14.21
N GLU A 45 10.87 -12.20 -15.10
CA GLU A 45 11.26 -12.73 -16.41
C GLU A 45 11.99 -11.69 -17.27
N GLN A 46 11.53 -10.44 -17.21
CA GLN A 46 12.09 -9.33 -17.98
C GLN A 46 13.19 -8.58 -17.23
N SER A 47 13.30 -8.78 -15.91
CA SER A 47 14.23 -8.07 -15.04
C SER A 47 14.80 -9.00 -13.96
N PRO A 48 15.68 -9.96 -14.33
CA PRO A 48 16.21 -10.96 -13.39
C PRO A 48 16.96 -10.36 -12.20
N TYR A 49 17.54 -9.17 -12.36
CA TYR A 49 18.23 -8.46 -11.26
C TYR A 49 17.30 -8.14 -10.07
N LEU A 50 15.97 -8.20 -10.25
CA LEU A 50 15.01 -8.04 -9.17
C LEU A 50 15.14 -9.15 -8.11
N GLU A 51 15.70 -10.31 -8.45
CA GLU A 51 15.91 -11.41 -7.50
C GLU A 51 16.71 -10.96 -6.28
N GLU A 52 17.75 -10.15 -6.49
CA GLU A 52 18.58 -9.55 -5.44
C GLU A 52 17.81 -8.50 -4.61
N GLN A 53 16.73 -7.93 -5.16
CA GLN A 53 15.93 -6.87 -4.53
C GLN A 53 14.66 -7.40 -3.86
N GLN A 54 14.39 -8.71 -3.92
CA GLN A 54 13.15 -9.30 -3.41
C GLN A 54 12.89 -8.98 -1.93
N LYS A 55 13.92 -9.03 -1.08
CA LYS A 55 13.80 -8.69 0.35
C LYS A 55 13.42 -7.23 0.56
N ILE A 56 13.95 -6.31 -0.26
CA ILE A 56 13.63 -4.89 -0.21
C ILE A 56 12.15 -4.69 -0.58
N ILE A 57 11.70 -5.32 -1.67
CA ILE A 57 10.32 -5.22 -2.16
C ILE A 57 9.35 -5.71 -1.09
N TYR A 58 9.53 -6.93 -0.60
CA TYR A 58 8.59 -7.54 0.35
C TYR A 58 8.62 -6.85 1.71
N SER A 59 9.79 -6.44 2.19
CA SER A 59 9.88 -5.71 3.46
C SER A 59 9.20 -4.34 3.36
N SER A 60 9.40 -3.63 2.24
CA SER A 60 8.73 -2.35 2.00
C SER A 60 7.21 -2.52 1.91
N ALA A 61 6.73 -3.54 1.19
CA ALA A 61 5.31 -3.86 1.08
C ALA A 61 4.66 -4.15 2.44
N ILE A 62 5.32 -4.92 3.30
CA ILE A 62 4.82 -5.25 4.65
C ILE A 62 4.78 -4.01 5.55
N LEU A 63 5.74 -3.09 5.43
CA LEU A 63 5.97 -2.03 6.42
C LEU A 63 5.46 -0.64 6.01
N HIS A 64 5.06 -0.42 4.75
CA HIS A 64 4.81 0.93 4.22
C HIS A 64 3.85 1.79 5.04
N ASP A 65 2.79 1.20 5.58
CA ASP A 65 1.77 1.91 6.37
C ASP A 65 2.09 1.98 7.88
N MET A 66 3.18 1.34 8.32
CA MET A 66 3.59 1.34 9.73
C MET A 66 4.27 2.65 10.17
N CYS A 67 4.35 3.64 9.29
CA CYS A 67 4.77 5.01 9.61
C CYS A 67 3.86 6.05 8.95
N ASP A 68 2.57 5.72 8.73
CA ASP A 68 1.60 6.65 8.15
C ASP A 68 1.32 7.81 9.13
N ASN A 69 1.44 9.04 8.61
CA ASN A 69 1.23 10.28 9.36
C ASN A 69 -0.21 10.44 9.90
N LYS A 70 -1.16 9.65 9.40
CA LYS A 70 -2.51 9.59 9.95
C LYS A 70 -2.50 9.07 11.40
N TYR A 71 -1.65 8.09 11.73
CA TYR A 71 -1.69 7.38 13.02
C TYR A 71 -0.52 7.73 13.95
N MET A 72 0.61 8.19 13.40
CA MET A 72 1.79 8.45 14.20
C MET A 72 2.72 9.49 13.57
N ASP A 73 3.73 9.90 14.33
CA ASP A 73 4.85 10.67 13.80
C ASP A 73 5.71 9.80 12.86
N VAL A 74 5.99 10.31 11.67
CA VAL A 74 6.66 9.55 10.59
C VAL A 74 8.11 9.24 10.97
N ASP A 75 8.82 10.17 11.58
CA ASP A 75 10.22 9.99 11.96
C ASP A 75 10.36 8.92 13.05
N THR A 76 9.46 8.94 14.03
CA THR A 76 9.35 7.90 15.06
C THR A 76 9.10 6.53 14.44
N GLY A 77 8.15 6.43 13.49
CA GLY A 77 7.85 5.17 12.79
C GLY A 77 9.02 4.66 11.97
N LEU A 78 9.72 5.55 11.25
CA LEU A 78 10.92 5.19 10.49
C LEU A 78 12.08 4.74 11.38
N GLN A 79 12.21 5.28 12.59
CA GLN A 79 13.21 4.82 13.57
C GLN A 79 12.88 3.42 14.08
N GLU A 80 11.60 3.14 14.40
CA GLU A 80 11.15 1.81 14.83
C GLU A 80 11.32 0.77 13.72
N ILE A 81 10.98 1.13 12.48
CA ILE A 81 11.22 0.32 11.27
C ILE A 81 12.73 0.05 11.09
N ASN A 82 13.57 1.07 11.25
CA ASN A 82 15.02 0.91 11.15
C ASN A 82 15.54 -0.12 12.17
N ALA A 83 15.09 -0.03 13.42
CA ALA A 83 15.52 -0.93 14.50
C ALA A 83 15.17 -2.40 14.21
N VAL A 84 14.01 -2.68 13.61
CA VAL A 84 13.64 -4.06 13.25
C VAL A 84 14.40 -4.55 12.01
N LEU A 85 14.63 -3.70 11.01
CA LEU A 85 15.30 -4.08 9.75
C LEU A 85 16.79 -4.35 9.92
N THR A 86 17.51 -3.54 10.71
CA THR A 86 18.97 -3.66 10.88
C THR A 86 19.42 -4.97 11.54
N THR A 87 18.48 -5.72 12.12
CA THR A 87 18.77 -7.06 12.67
C THR A 87 18.82 -8.16 11.59
N HIS A 88 18.34 -7.86 10.38
CA HIS A 88 18.16 -8.83 9.31
C HIS A 88 18.73 -8.40 7.95
N LEU A 89 18.93 -7.10 7.73
CA LEU A 89 19.37 -6.52 6.47
C LEU A 89 20.58 -5.62 6.67
N SER A 90 21.31 -5.38 5.59
CA SER A 90 22.38 -4.37 5.56
C SER A 90 21.82 -2.96 5.76
N GLN A 91 22.69 -2.03 6.15
CA GLN A 91 22.32 -0.62 6.27
C GLN A 91 21.89 -0.02 4.92
N GLU A 92 22.49 -0.47 3.82
CA GLU A 92 22.13 -0.05 2.46
C GLU A 92 20.70 -0.48 2.12
N GLU A 93 20.38 -1.77 2.23
CA GLU A 93 19.01 -2.28 2.01
C GLU A 93 17.99 -1.57 2.91
N THR A 94 18.33 -1.35 4.18
CA THR A 94 17.47 -0.65 5.14
C THR A 94 17.19 0.79 4.71
N ASN A 95 18.20 1.50 4.21
CA ASN A 95 18.03 2.87 3.72
C ASN A 95 17.14 2.91 2.48
N ILE A 96 17.29 1.96 1.55
CA ILE A 96 16.44 1.85 0.37
C ILE A 96 14.98 1.59 0.77
N ILE A 97 14.73 0.64 1.68
CA ILE A 97 13.37 0.36 2.19
C ILE A 97 12.73 1.61 2.79
N LYS A 98 13.46 2.32 3.66
CA LYS A 98 12.96 3.57 4.27
C LYS A 98 12.66 4.64 3.22
N ASN A 99 13.49 4.75 2.19
CA ASN A 99 13.26 5.69 1.09
C ASN A 99 11.99 5.33 0.31
N ILE A 100 11.79 4.05 -0.03
CA ILE A 100 10.57 3.58 -0.72
C ILE A 100 9.35 3.94 0.11
N ILE A 101 9.31 3.50 1.38
CA ILE A 101 8.18 3.73 2.29
C ILE A 101 7.87 5.23 2.43
N ASN A 102 8.90 6.06 2.62
CA ASN A 102 8.70 7.48 2.85
C ASN A 102 8.27 8.25 1.59
N THR A 103 8.40 7.70 0.37
CA THR A 103 8.14 8.44 -0.87
C THR A 103 7.00 7.87 -1.72
N MET A 104 6.57 6.63 -1.47
CA MET A 104 5.61 5.90 -2.32
C MET A 104 4.15 6.34 -2.25
N SER A 105 3.76 7.14 -1.25
CA SER A 105 2.35 7.49 -1.06
C SER A 105 1.82 8.36 -2.21
N TYR A 106 0.56 8.16 -2.58
CA TYR A 106 -0.09 8.87 -3.69
C TYR A 106 0.07 10.39 -3.59
N SER A 107 -0.19 10.97 -2.42
CA SER A 107 -0.14 12.43 -2.23
C SER A 107 1.26 12.99 -2.41
N LYS A 108 2.31 12.25 -2.01
CA LYS A 108 3.70 12.65 -2.21
C LYS A 108 4.06 12.62 -3.69
N VAL A 109 3.74 11.53 -4.39
CA VAL A 109 4.01 11.39 -5.83
C VAL A 109 3.25 12.43 -6.66
N LYS A 110 1.99 12.72 -6.38
CA LYS A 110 1.24 13.77 -7.09
C LYS A 110 1.85 15.17 -6.88
N LYS A 111 2.46 15.43 -5.72
CA LYS A 111 3.05 16.74 -5.38
C LYS A 111 4.49 16.90 -5.88
N GLN A 112 5.28 15.83 -5.83
CA GLN A 112 6.74 15.87 -5.99
C GLN A 112 7.25 15.06 -7.18
N GLY A 113 6.40 14.28 -7.83
CA GLY A 113 6.80 13.28 -8.82
C GLY A 113 7.37 12.01 -8.18
N TYR A 114 7.88 11.12 -9.02
CA TYR A 114 8.57 9.93 -8.55
C TYR A 114 9.98 10.26 -8.01
N PRO A 115 10.42 9.64 -6.91
CA PRO A 115 11.80 9.72 -6.48
C PRO A 115 12.70 9.03 -7.52
N SER A 116 13.97 9.44 -7.56
CA SER A 116 14.99 8.72 -8.32
C SER A 116 15.72 7.75 -7.39
N LEU A 117 15.52 6.45 -7.60
CA LEU A 117 16.11 5.38 -6.78
C LEU A 117 17.12 4.51 -7.56
N GLY A 118 17.53 4.95 -8.76
CA GLY A 118 18.52 4.25 -9.58
C GLY A 118 18.14 2.80 -9.85
N ASN A 119 19.01 1.86 -9.48
CA ASN A 119 18.78 0.42 -9.67
C ASN A 119 17.54 -0.11 -8.95
N TYR A 120 17.02 0.60 -7.95
CA TYR A 120 15.84 0.22 -7.17
C TYR A 120 14.56 0.87 -7.68
N GLN A 121 14.58 1.58 -8.82
CA GLN A 121 13.40 2.24 -9.37
C GLN A 121 12.27 1.25 -9.64
N LYS A 122 12.59 0.08 -10.20
CA LYS A 122 11.58 -0.96 -10.46
C LYS A 122 11.04 -1.58 -9.16
N ALA A 123 11.90 -1.85 -8.16
CA ALA A 123 11.44 -2.26 -6.83
C ALA A 123 10.48 -1.24 -6.20
N TYR A 124 10.77 0.06 -6.32
CA TYR A 124 9.87 1.12 -5.87
C TYR A 124 8.51 1.07 -6.57
N HIS A 125 8.49 0.94 -7.91
CA HIS A 125 7.25 0.85 -8.66
C HIS A 125 6.43 -0.39 -8.30
N ILE A 126 7.08 -1.55 -8.11
CA ILE A 126 6.41 -2.78 -7.66
C ILE A 126 5.67 -2.56 -6.34
N VAL A 127 6.35 -2.02 -5.32
CA VAL A 127 5.75 -1.80 -3.99
C VAL A 127 4.65 -0.75 -4.05
N ARG A 128 4.89 0.33 -4.81
CA ARG A 128 3.90 1.41 -4.98
C ARG A 128 2.64 0.93 -5.67
N GLU A 129 2.77 0.24 -6.79
CA GLU A 129 1.63 -0.27 -7.54
C GLU A 129 0.88 -1.33 -6.72
N ALA A 130 1.59 -2.15 -5.94
CA ALA A 130 0.96 -3.11 -5.04
C ALA A 130 0.01 -2.45 -4.02
N ASP A 131 0.41 -1.31 -3.44
CA ASP A 131 -0.44 -0.51 -2.55
C ASP A 131 -1.62 0.13 -3.32
N LEU A 132 -1.37 0.67 -4.51
CA LEU A 132 -2.44 1.21 -5.36
C LEU A 132 -3.49 0.16 -5.74
N LEU A 133 -3.08 -1.08 -6.03
CA LEU A 133 -3.99 -2.18 -6.31
C LEU A 133 -4.80 -2.58 -5.07
N ALA A 134 -4.21 -2.51 -3.86
CA ALA A 134 -4.92 -2.76 -2.61
C ALA A 134 -5.94 -1.64 -2.27
N ALA A 135 -5.86 -0.47 -2.92
CA ALA A 135 -6.80 0.63 -2.71
C ALA A 135 -8.16 0.44 -3.42
N TYR A 136 -8.32 -0.59 -4.27
CA TYR A 136 -9.61 -0.93 -4.90
C TYR A 136 -10.63 -1.58 -3.96
N ASP A 137 -10.23 -1.87 -2.71
CA ASP A 137 -11.15 -2.32 -1.68
C ASP A 137 -12.06 -1.17 -1.21
N PHE A 138 -13.29 -1.16 -1.73
CA PHE A 138 -14.28 -0.13 -1.40
C PHE A 138 -14.73 -0.19 0.05
N ASP A 139 -14.86 -1.40 0.61
CA ASP A 139 -15.33 -1.61 1.97
C ASP A 139 -14.29 -1.06 2.96
N ARG A 140 -12.99 -1.29 2.67
CA ARG A 140 -11.86 -0.69 3.42
C ARG A 140 -11.93 0.84 3.48
N CYS A 141 -12.33 1.48 2.39
CA CYS A 141 -12.48 2.94 2.33
C CYS A 141 -13.63 3.43 3.22
N MET A 142 -14.79 2.76 3.17
CA MET A 142 -15.91 3.07 4.07
C MET A 142 -15.52 2.90 5.54
N ILE A 143 -14.86 1.79 5.87
CA ILE A 143 -14.36 1.49 7.22
C ILE A 143 -13.44 2.59 7.74
N TYR A 144 -12.51 3.08 6.92
CA TYR A 144 -11.61 4.16 7.30
C TYR A 144 -12.40 5.42 7.72
N HIS A 145 -13.39 5.82 6.90
CA HIS A 145 -14.21 6.99 7.18
C HIS A 145 -15.05 6.82 8.45
N MET A 146 -15.64 5.64 8.65
CA MET A 146 -16.41 5.32 9.86
C MET A 146 -15.54 5.40 11.13
N ASN A 147 -14.33 4.85 11.10
CA ASN A 147 -13.42 4.87 12.25
C ASN A 147 -12.84 6.26 12.54
N ARG A 148 -12.54 7.06 11.50
CA ARG A 148 -11.85 8.36 11.67
C ARG A 148 -12.76 9.53 11.95
N ASN A 149 -13.93 9.56 11.32
CA ASN A 149 -14.78 10.74 11.35
C ASN A 149 -16.03 10.55 12.24
N ASP A 150 -16.16 9.40 12.92
CA ASP A 150 -17.37 9.00 13.68
C ASP A 150 -18.65 9.16 12.82
N THR A 151 -18.51 8.89 11.51
CA THR A 151 -19.58 9.09 10.53
C THR A 151 -20.45 7.84 10.43
N ASN A 152 -21.72 8.06 10.12
CA ASN A 152 -22.62 6.95 9.79
C ASN A 152 -22.27 6.30 8.44
N VAL A 153 -22.85 5.13 8.18
CA VAL A 153 -22.58 4.33 6.97
C VAL A 153 -22.96 5.04 5.65
N HIS A 154 -23.97 5.93 5.64
CA HIS A 154 -24.34 6.67 4.44
C HIS A 154 -23.29 7.72 4.08
N GLU A 155 -22.82 8.48 5.07
CA GLU A 155 -21.75 9.45 4.88
C GLU A 155 -20.44 8.75 4.49
N ALA A 156 -20.11 7.62 5.13
CA ALA A 156 -18.95 6.83 4.76
C ALA A 156 -19.03 6.32 3.31
N PHE A 157 -20.22 5.90 2.86
CA PHE A 157 -20.45 5.51 1.47
C PHE A 157 -20.18 6.67 0.50
N TYR A 158 -20.77 7.85 0.72
CA TYR A 158 -20.60 8.97 -0.21
C TYR A 158 -19.15 9.47 -0.24
N ASN A 159 -18.47 9.52 0.91
CA ASN A 159 -17.05 9.86 0.97
C ASN A 159 -16.20 8.84 0.21
N ALA A 160 -16.44 7.55 0.43
CA ALA A 160 -15.73 6.49 -0.26
C ALA A 160 -15.99 6.53 -1.77
N GLU A 161 -17.24 6.76 -2.19
CA GLU A 161 -17.60 6.89 -3.60
C GLU A 161 -16.87 8.08 -4.25
N SER A 162 -16.85 9.26 -3.60
CA SER A 162 -16.12 10.43 -4.09
C SER A 162 -14.63 10.12 -4.25
N LEU A 163 -14.01 9.51 -3.25
CA LEU A 163 -12.59 9.11 -3.31
C LEU A 163 -12.33 8.12 -4.45
N PHE A 164 -13.24 7.18 -4.69
CA PHE A 164 -13.10 6.23 -5.79
C PHE A 164 -13.15 6.91 -7.14
N GLN A 165 -14.09 7.84 -7.36
CA GLN A 165 -14.22 8.56 -8.64
C GLN A 165 -13.05 9.53 -8.88
N GLU A 166 -12.59 10.22 -7.83
CA GLU A 166 -11.56 11.24 -7.95
C GLU A 166 -10.14 10.66 -8.01
N ARG A 167 -9.93 9.46 -7.43
CA ARG A 167 -8.58 8.92 -7.23
C ARG A 167 -8.44 7.47 -7.67
N ILE A 168 -9.16 6.54 -7.06
CA ILE A 168 -8.88 5.10 -7.21
C ILE A 168 -9.17 4.61 -8.62
N LEU A 169 -10.33 4.97 -9.17
CA LEU A 169 -10.72 4.59 -10.52
C LEU A 169 -9.92 5.33 -11.60
N ARG A 170 -9.11 6.33 -11.22
CA ARG A 170 -8.28 7.13 -12.11
C ARG A 170 -6.81 6.73 -12.14
N HIS A 171 -6.40 5.67 -11.42
CA HIS A 171 -4.99 5.29 -11.33
C HIS A 171 -4.34 5.02 -12.69
N TYR A 172 -5.10 4.48 -13.65
CA TYR A 172 -4.61 4.22 -15.00
C TYR A 172 -4.50 5.52 -15.80
N GLU A 173 -5.54 6.36 -15.77
CA GLU A 173 -5.61 7.65 -16.48
C GLU A 173 -4.65 8.70 -15.92
N ASP A 174 -4.25 8.57 -14.66
CA ASP A 174 -3.26 9.43 -14.00
C ASP A 174 -1.81 8.92 -14.17
N ASP A 175 -1.57 7.93 -15.04
CA ASP A 175 -0.24 7.33 -15.32
C ASP A 175 0.48 6.82 -14.05
N LEU A 176 -0.29 6.24 -13.12
CA LEU A 176 0.24 5.74 -11.84
C LEU A 176 0.62 4.26 -11.85
N LEU A 177 0.32 3.55 -12.95
CA LEU A 177 0.57 2.12 -13.13
C LEU A 177 1.50 1.90 -14.31
N ILE A 178 2.73 1.48 -14.04
CA ILE A 178 3.80 1.33 -15.03
C ILE A 178 3.89 -0.11 -15.52
N THR A 179 3.69 -1.10 -14.63
CA THR A 179 3.79 -2.51 -15.04
C THR A 179 2.55 -2.98 -15.78
N ASP A 180 2.76 -3.84 -16.79
CA ASP A 180 1.67 -4.45 -17.58
C ASP A 180 0.71 -5.26 -16.69
N TYR A 181 1.26 -5.92 -15.67
CA TYR A 181 0.47 -6.64 -14.68
C TYR A 181 -0.51 -5.72 -13.95
N SER A 182 -0.02 -4.60 -13.41
CA SER A 182 -0.88 -3.66 -12.68
C SER A 182 -1.92 -2.99 -13.57
N GLN A 183 -1.58 -2.67 -14.82
CA GLN A 183 -2.54 -2.15 -15.79
C GLN A 183 -3.66 -3.15 -16.09
N THR A 184 -3.33 -4.44 -16.20
CA THR A 184 -4.31 -5.51 -16.37
C THR A 184 -5.18 -5.66 -15.12
N GLN A 185 -4.58 -5.69 -13.94
CA GLN A 185 -5.31 -5.81 -12.66
C GLN A 185 -6.23 -4.62 -12.40
N HIS A 186 -5.83 -3.40 -12.77
CA HIS A 186 -6.67 -2.22 -12.69
C HIS A 186 -8.04 -2.46 -13.33
N THR A 187 -8.09 -3.04 -14.53
CA THR A 187 -9.34 -3.27 -15.25
C THR A 187 -10.27 -4.23 -14.47
N LEU A 188 -9.72 -5.31 -13.92
CA LEU A 188 -10.45 -6.32 -13.17
C LEU A 188 -10.95 -5.78 -11.82
N LEU A 189 -10.07 -5.10 -11.10
CA LEU A 189 -10.36 -4.53 -9.79
C LEU A 189 -11.32 -3.35 -9.88
N ALA A 190 -11.19 -2.47 -10.88
CA ALA A 190 -12.12 -1.38 -11.12
C ALA A 190 -13.54 -1.90 -11.44
N SER A 191 -13.65 -2.98 -12.22
CA SER A 191 -14.94 -3.64 -12.48
C SER A 191 -15.56 -4.18 -11.19
N SER A 192 -14.76 -4.91 -10.40
CA SER A 192 -15.18 -5.48 -9.12
C SER A 192 -15.61 -4.42 -8.11
N ALA A 193 -14.85 -3.31 -8.02
CA ALA A 193 -15.17 -2.17 -7.18
C ALA A 193 -16.49 -1.49 -7.59
N ARG A 194 -16.73 -1.28 -8.89
CA ARG A 194 -17.99 -0.71 -9.38
C ARG A 194 -19.20 -1.59 -9.03
N ILE A 195 -19.05 -2.92 -9.08
CA ILE A 195 -20.09 -3.85 -8.63
C ILE A 195 -20.31 -3.71 -7.13
N ARG A 196 -19.24 -3.66 -6.33
CA ARG A 196 -19.32 -3.48 -4.87
C ARG A 196 -20.03 -2.18 -4.49
N ILE A 197 -19.67 -1.06 -5.12
CA ILE A 197 -20.32 0.25 -4.94
C ILE A 197 -21.81 0.16 -5.24
N ARG A 198 -22.19 -0.46 -6.36
CA ARG A 198 -23.60 -0.64 -6.73
C ARG A 198 -24.37 -1.48 -5.71
N ASN A 199 -23.76 -2.54 -5.20
CA ASN A 199 -24.38 -3.38 -4.18
C ASN A 199 -24.62 -2.59 -2.89
N TRP A 200 -23.65 -1.79 -2.44
CA TRP A 200 -23.83 -0.90 -1.30
C TRP A 200 -24.93 0.14 -1.52
N ARG A 201 -24.96 0.77 -2.71
CA ARG A 201 -26.04 1.69 -3.09
C ARG A 201 -27.42 1.05 -2.93
N ASN A 202 -27.58 -0.19 -3.39
CA ASN A 202 -28.83 -0.94 -3.25
C ASN A 202 -29.15 -1.31 -1.79
N ILE A 203 -28.15 -1.75 -1.02
CA ILE A 203 -28.30 -2.11 0.40
C ILE A 203 -28.75 -0.90 1.23
N LEU A 204 -28.13 0.26 0.98
CA LEU A 204 -28.42 1.51 1.68
C LEU A 204 -29.64 2.25 1.12
N ARG A 205 -30.18 1.80 -0.03
CA ARG A 205 -31.33 2.41 -0.71
C ARG A 205 -31.07 3.89 -1.09
N ILE A 206 -29.89 4.16 -1.65
CA ILE A 206 -29.45 5.47 -2.15
C ILE A 206 -29.16 5.46 -3.65
#